data_AF-A0A061D288-F1
#
_entry.id   AF-A0A061D288-F1
#
_cell.length_a   1.000
_cell.length_b   1.000
_cell.length_c   1.000
_cell.angle_alpha   90.00
_cell.angle_beta   90.00
_cell.angle_gamma   90.00
#
_symmetry.space_group_name_H-M   'P 1'
#
loop_
_entity.id
_entity.type
_entity.pdbx_description
1 polymer ?
#
loop_
_entity_poly.entity_id
_entity_poly.type
_entity_poly.pdbx_seq_one_letter_code
_entity_poly.pdbx_strand_id
1 'polypeptide(L)'
;MFKRAYVYACTAPLPEADTAEETDYAVLTEIAAHLQSERTQKPSKRRNVETVESDETAEQSQKDDDLIVYMTGGKVAKCKVCKGKTMLNEDAVKKHLDSKAHKKNRKKGEKEALEAEEVRRRFMMRMESLERRTKQNDRKRDKRADADEAQNK
;
A
#
# COMPACT_ATOMS: atom_id res chain seq x y z
N MET A 1 25.00 29.89 39.34
CA MET A 1 25.65 29.71 38.01
C MET A 1 26.01 28.23 37.86
N PHE A 2 25.27 27.47 37.06
CA PHE A 2 25.54 26.05 36.84
C PHE A 2 26.45 25.87 35.63
N LYS A 3 27.67 25.36 35.86
CA LYS A 3 28.63 25.02 34.81
C LYS A 3 28.19 23.69 34.19
N ARG A 4 27.82 23.71 32.90
CA ARG A 4 27.57 22.49 32.11
C ARG A 4 28.89 21.77 31.89
N ALA A 5 29.01 20.54 32.37
CA ALA A 5 30.07 19.62 31.98
C ALA A 5 29.77 19.09 30.58
N TYR A 6 30.68 19.30 29.63
CA TYR A 6 30.63 18.67 28.33
C TYR A 6 31.18 17.25 28.47
N VAL A 7 30.31 16.25 28.27
CA VAL A 7 30.73 14.85 28.15
C VAL A 7 31.36 14.69 26.77
N TYR A 8 32.68 14.61 26.73
CA TYR A 8 33.43 14.27 25.53
C TYR A 8 33.14 12.80 25.21
N ALA A 9 32.31 12.55 24.20
CA ALA A 9 32.03 11.20 23.73
C ALA A 9 33.31 10.67 23.04
N CYS A 10 33.97 9.70 23.67
CA CYS A 10 35.00 8.88 23.02
C CYS A 10 34.33 7.98 21.97
N THR A 11 34.05 8.52 20.79
CA THR A 11 33.69 7.72 19.61
C THR A 11 34.96 7.39 18.84
N ALA A 12 35.25 6.09 18.70
CA ALA A 12 36.39 5.60 17.94
C ALA A 12 36.28 6.01 16.44
N PRO A 13 37.40 6.33 15.76
CA PRO A 13 37.38 6.64 14.35
C PRO A 13 36.99 5.41 13.52
N LEU A 14 36.04 5.59 12.62
CA LEU A 14 35.62 4.59 11.64
C LEU A 14 36.75 4.36 10.62
N PRO A 15 37.04 3.11 10.21
CA PRO A 15 38.01 2.85 9.17
C PRO A 15 37.49 3.36 7.82
N GLU A 16 38.34 4.12 7.13
CA GLU A 16 38.11 4.57 5.76
C GLU A 16 38.00 3.33 4.85
N ALA A 17 36.80 3.11 4.31
CA ALA A 17 36.53 2.09 3.31
C ALA A 17 36.65 2.72 1.92
N ASP A 18 37.88 2.86 1.45
CA ASP A 18 38.17 2.94 0.02
C ASP A 18 38.47 1.52 -0.48
N THR A 19 37.56 0.94 -1.25
CA THR A 19 37.89 0.22 -2.49
C THR A 19 36.61 -0.01 -3.28
N ALA A 20 36.68 0.44 -4.53
CA ALA A 20 35.70 0.39 -5.60
C ALA A 20 34.92 -0.93 -5.71
N GLU A 21 33.60 -0.82 -5.89
CA GLU A 21 32.90 -1.45 -7.02
C GLU A 21 31.82 -0.48 -7.54
N GLU A 22 32.17 0.22 -8.62
CA GLU A 22 31.31 1.09 -9.41
C GLU A 22 30.48 0.24 -10.38
N THR A 23 29.21 -0.07 -10.09
CA THR A 23 28.21 -0.29 -11.17
C THR A 23 26.74 -0.09 -10.79
N ASP A 24 26.32 -0.07 -9.53
CA ASP A 24 24.87 -0.13 -9.21
C ASP A 24 24.24 1.16 -8.67
N TYR A 25 25.04 2.21 -8.43
CA TYR A 25 24.52 3.46 -7.88
C TYR A 25 23.74 4.32 -8.89
N ALA A 26 24.05 4.27 -10.19
CA ALA A 26 23.36 5.08 -11.18
C ALA A 26 21.88 4.71 -11.33
N VAL A 27 21.55 3.40 -11.35
CA VAL A 27 20.17 2.91 -11.47
C VAL A 27 19.36 3.18 -10.20
N LEU A 28 19.98 3.06 -9.02
CA LEU A 28 19.33 3.41 -7.74
C LEU A 28 19.06 4.91 -7.62
N THR A 29 19.93 5.75 -8.18
CA THR A 29 19.77 7.21 -8.15
C THR A 29 18.67 7.70 -9.10
N GLU A 30 18.50 7.07 -10.27
CA GLU A 30 17.40 7.38 -11.20
C GLU A 30 16.02 6.99 -10.63
N ILE A 31 15.92 5.84 -9.96
CA ILE A 31 14.66 5.42 -9.29
C ILE A 31 14.33 6.38 -8.13
N ALA A 32 15.33 6.82 -7.37
CA ALA A 32 15.14 7.78 -6.27
C ALA A 32 14.73 9.18 -6.76
N ALA A 33 15.23 9.61 -7.92
CA ALA A 33 14.87 10.89 -8.54
C ALA A 33 13.41 10.92 -9.05
N HIS A 34 12.91 9.81 -9.63
CA HIS A 34 11.51 9.73 -10.06
C HIS A 34 10.51 9.73 -8.90
N LEU A 35 10.87 9.16 -7.74
CA LEU A 35 10.03 9.18 -6.54
C LEU A 35 9.91 10.56 -5.88
N GLN A 36 10.83 11.49 -6.16
CA GLN A 36 10.79 12.84 -5.61
C GLN A 36 10.07 13.86 -6.51
N SER A 37 10.01 13.65 -7.84
CA SER A 37 9.36 14.60 -8.76
C SER A 37 7.83 14.61 -8.69
N GLU A 38 7.19 13.58 -8.14
CA GLU A 38 5.72 13.53 -8.00
C GLU A 38 5.20 14.17 -6.70
N ARG A 39 6.07 14.64 -5.80
CA ARG A 39 5.67 15.18 -4.49
C ARG A 39 5.36 16.68 -4.44
N THR A 40 5.53 17.42 -5.53
CA THR A 40 5.33 18.88 -5.54
C THR A 40 4.39 19.35 -6.65
N GLN A 41 3.13 18.89 -6.63
CA GLN A 41 2.03 19.71 -7.14
C GLN A 41 0.83 19.58 -6.22
N LYS A 42 0.58 20.62 -5.41
CA LYS A 42 -0.69 20.83 -4.72
C LYS A 42 -1.66 21.53 -5.68
N PRO A 43 -2.71 20.87 -6.19
CA PRO A 43 -3.83 21.59 -6.76
C PRO A 43 -4.72 22.12 -5.62
N SER A 44 -4.61 23.41 -5.35
CA SER A 44 -5.64 24.17 -4.64
C SER A 44 -6.89 24.22 -5.53
N LYS A 45 -7.90 23.39 -5.25
CA LYS A 45 -9.25 23.57 -5.80
C LYS A 45 -10.27 23.71 -4.68
N ARG A 46 -10.85 24.91 -4.64
CA ARG A 46 -12.01 25.28 -3.83
C ARG A 46 -13.22 24.43 -4.22
N ARG A 47 -14.07 24.19 -3.22
CA ARG A 47 -15.36 23.48 -3.23
C ARG A 47 -16.23 23.80 -4.46
N ASN A 48 -16.90 22.78 -4.98
CA ASN A 48 -18.36 22.79 -5.08
C ASN A 48 -18.87 21.42 -4.60
N VAL A 49 -19.72 21.44 -3.58
CA VAL A 49 -20.39 20.25 -3.04
C VAL A 49 -21.79 20.29 -3.62
N GLU A 50 -22.03 19.51 -4.67
CA GLU A 50 -23.39 19.10 -5.00
C GLU A 50 -23.76 17.99 -4.03
N THR A 51 -24.70 18.29 -3.14
CA THR A 51 -25.36 17.34 -2.25
C THR A 51 -26.25 16.44 -3.10
N VAL A 52 -25.75 15.28 -3.48
CA VAL A 52 -26.59 14.15 -3.89
C VAL A 52 -27.05 13.48 -2.60
N GLU A 53 -28.24 13.86 -2.13
CA GLU A 53 -28.95 13.11 -1.09
C GLU A 53 -29.33 11.75 -1.68
N SER A 54 -28.44 10.79 -1.48
CA SER A 54 -28.72 9.37 -1.75
C SER A 54 -29.30 8.80 -0.46
N ASP A 55 -30.49 8.22 -0.58
CA ASP A 55 -31.21 7.53 0.48
C ASP A 55 -30.45 6.24 0.89
N GLU A 56 -29.34 6.40 1.61
CA GLU A 56 -28.40 5.31 1.98
C GLU A 56 -28.67 4.69 3.36
N THR A 57 -29.78 5.07 4.01
CA THR A 57 -29.98 4.76 5.44
C THR A 57 -30.27 3.29 5.71
N ALA A 58 -30.86 2.55 4.76
CA ALA A 58 -31.18 1.13 4.93
C ALA A 58 -29.95 0.21 4.71
N GLU A 59 -29.13 0.45 3.68
CA GLU A 59 -27.97 -0.41 3.35
C GLU A 59 -26.78 -0.23 4.30
N GLN A 60 -26.68 0.91 5.00
CA GLN A 60 -25.62 1.13 5.99
C GLN A 60 -25.76 0.21 7.22
N SER A 61 -27.01 -0.07 7.63
CA SER A 61 -27.29 -0.85 8.84
C SER A 61 -26.73 -2.28 8.79
N GLN A 62 -26.79 -2.95 7.63
CA GLN A 62 -26.23 -4.30 7.45
C GLN A 62 -24.70 -4.31 7.32
N LYS A 63 -24.10 -3.26 6.76
CA LYS A 63 -22.64 -3.16 6.66
C LYS A 63 -21.99 -2.93 8.02
N ASP A 64 -22.65 -2.19 8.91
CA ASP A 64 -22.14 -1.82 10.24
C ASP A 64 -21.93 -3.04 11.17
N ASP A 65 -22.77 -4.08 11.05
CA ASP A 65 -22.62 -5.34 11.79
C ASP A 65 -21.37 -6.14 11.38
N ASP A 66 -20.95 -6.06 10.11
CA ASP A 66 -19.75 -6.75 9.62
C ASP A 66 -18.43 -6.11 10.10
N LEU A 67 -18.46 -4.85 10.58
CA LEU A 67 -17.25 -4.16 11.05
C LEU A 67 -16.91 -4.48 12.50
N ILE A 68 -17.80 -5.14 13.24
CA ILE A 68 -17.62 -5.44 14.67
C ILE A 68 -17.46 -6.94 14.89
N VAL A 69 -16.36 -7.31 15.54
CA VAL A 69 -16.10 -8.70 15.93
C VAL A 69 -16.34 -8.84 17.43
N TYR A 70 -17.25 -9.72 17.80
CA TYR A 70 -17.41 -10.14 19.18
C TYR A 70 -16.35 -11.19 19.52
N MET A 71 -15.63 -10.99 20.63
CA MET A 71 -14.65 -11.97 21.10
C MET A 71 -15.33 -13.20 21.71
N THR A 72 -14.64 -14.35 21.69
CA THR A 72 -15.08 -15.60 22.32
C THR A 72 -15.30 -15.37 23.81
N GLY A 73 -16.58 -15.26 24.21
CA GLY A 73 -17.00 -14.79 25.54
C GLY A 73 -18.07 -13.70 25.52
N GLY A 74 -18.43 -13.17 24.34
CA GLY A 74 -19.65 -12.40 24.07
C GLY A 74 -19.75 -10.99 24.66
N LYS A 75 -18.93 -10.64 25.65
CA LYS A 75 -19.04 -9.38 26.41
C LYS A 75 -18.25 -8.21 25.84
N VAL A 76 -17.41 -8.44 24.83
CA VAL A 76 -16.53 -7.41 24.27
C VAL A 76 -16.60 -7.41 22.75
N ALA A 77 -17.05 -6.30 22.20
CA ALA A 77 -17.03 -5.96 20.80
C ALA A 77 -15.69 -5.30 20.43
N LYS A 78 -15.12 -5.65 19.28
CA LYS A 78 -13.90 -5.03 18.72
C LYS A 78 -14.19 -4.45 17.34
N CYS A 79 -13.77 -3.22 17.09
CA CYS A 79 -13.88 -2.63 15.77
C CYS A 79 -12.72 -3.09 14.85
N LYS A 80 -13.03 -3.60 13.66
CA LYS A 80 -12.02 -3.99 12.65
C LYS A 80 -11.28 -2.77 12.07
N VAL A 81 -11.97 -1.65 11.90
CA VAL A 81 -11.45 -0.42 11.29
C VAL A 81 -10.57 0.38 12.24
N CYS A 82 -10.98 0.44 13.51
CA CYS A 82 -10.23 1.14 14.55
C CYS A 82 -9.43 0.12 15.36
N LYS A 83 -8.20 -0.16 14.89
CA LYS A 83 -7.25 -1.06 15.57
C LYS A 83 -7.16 -0.74 17.06
N GLY A 84 -7.40 -1.75 17.89
CA GLY A 84 -7.28 -1.67 19.35
C GLY A 84 -8.49 -1.10 20.11
N LYS A 85 -9.57 -0.68 19.43
CA LYS A 85 -10.78 -0.22 20.13
C LYS A 85 -11.70 -1.40 20.48
N THR A 86 -11.81 -1.64 21.78
CA THR A 86 -12.76 -2.56 22.40
C THR A 86 -13.93 -1.79 23.00
N MET A 87 -15.13 -2.35 22.91
CA MET A 87 -16.37 -1.77 23.41
C MET A 87 -17.11 -2.84 24.20
N LEU A 88 -17.62 -2.45 25.36
CA LEU A 88 -18.27 -3.36 26.32
C LEU A 88 -19.79 -3.35 26.18
N ASN A 89 -20.37 -2.22 25.78
CA ASN A 89 -21.81 -2.01 25.67
C ASN A 89 -22.22 -1.68 24.23
N GLU A 90 -23.45 -2.02 23.86
CA GLU A 90 -24.05 -1.67 22.56
C GLU A 90 -24.16 -0.15 22.36
N ASP A 91 -24.38 0.62 23.43
CA ASP A 91 -24.39 2.09 23.34
C ASP A 91 -23.01 2.66 23.00
N ALA A 92 -21.95 2.03 23.52
CA ALA A 92 -20.58 2.41 23.19
C ALA A 92 -20.28 2.09 21.72
N VAL A 93 -20.81 0.96 21.23
CA VAL A 93 -20.76 0.56 19.82
C VAL A 93 -21.37 1.62 18.92
N LYS A 94 -22.62 2.02 19.17
CA LYS A 94 -23.33 3.03 18.36
C LYS A 94 -22.57 4.36 18.34
N LYS A 95 -22.18 4.87 19.51
CA LYS A 95 -21.39 6.11 19.64
C LYS A 95 -20.06 6.04 18.89
N HIS A 96 -19.43 4.88 18.84
CA HIS A 96 -18.18 4.68 18.11
C HIS A 96 -18.38 4.70 16.60
N LEU A 97 -19.38 3.98 16.09
CA LEU A 97 -19.71 3.96 14.66
C LEU A 97 -20.05 5.37 14.16
N ASP A 98 -20.75 6.16 14.98
CA ASP A 98 -21.07 7.56 14.68
C ASP A 98 -19.89 8.52 14.82
N SER A 99 -18.80 8.10 15.48
CA SER A 99 -17.66 8.97 15.73
C SER A 99 -16.99 9.38 14.41
N LYS A 100 -16.64 10.68 14.31
CA LYS A 100 -15.90 11.23 13.15
C LYS A 100 -14.59 10.48 12.88
N ALA A 101 -13.95 9.98 13.92
CA ALA A 101 -12.72 9.20 13.82
C ALA A 101 -12.95 7.86 13.10
N HIS A 102 -14.03 7.13 13.45
CA HIS A 102 -14.39 5.90 12.77
C HIS A 102 -14.70 6.15 11.29
N LYS A 103 -15.55 7.13 11.00
CA LYS A 103 -15.90 7.51 9.61
C LYS A 103 -14.68 7.91 8.77
N LYS A 104 -13.71 8.61 9.36
CA LYS A 104 -12.45 8.97 8.68
C LYS A 104 -11.60 7.73 8.37
N ASN A 105 -11.47 6.81 9.32
CA ASN A 105 -10.69 5.60 9.11
C ASN A 105 -11.36 4.64 8.12
N ARG A 106 -12.70 4.56 8.13
CA ARG A 106 -13.47 3.76 7.18
C ARG A 106 -13.21 4.21 5.74
N LYS A 107 -13.35 5.52 5.48
CA LYS A 107 -13.04 6.13 4.18
C LYS A 107 -11.59 5.92 3.74
N LYS A 108 -10.64 5.89 4.69
CA LYS A 108 -9.23 5.62 4.37
C LYS A 108 -9.04 4.17 3.94
N GLY A 109 -9.64 3.22 4.68
CA GLY A 109 -9.59 1.79 4.35
C GLY A 109 -10.22 1.47 3.00
N GLU A 110 -11.35 2.11 2.65
CA GLU A 110 -11.99 1.95 1.33
C GLU A 110 -11.06 2.37 0.18
N LYS A 111 -10.37 3.51 0.32
CA LYS A 111 -9.39 3.97 -0.67
C LYS A 111 -8.20 3.04 -0.80
N GLU A 112 -7.64 2.62 0.33
CA GLU A 112 -6.51 1.67 0.35
C GLU A 112 -6.91 0.33 -0.27
N ALA A 113 -8.16 -0.12 -0.09
CA ALA A 113 -8.67 -1.35 -0.70
C ALA A 113 -8.77 -1.23 -2.23
N LEU A 114 -9.28 -0.11 -2.76
CA LEU A 114 -9.35 0.15 -4.20
C LEU A 114 -7.95 0.22 -4.83
N GLU A 115 -7.02 0.93 -4.18
CA GLU A 115 -5.62 1.00 -4.63
C GLU A 115 -4.96 -0.40 -4.64
N ALA A 116 -5.20 -1.21 -3.61
CA ALA A 116 -4.69 -2.58 -3.54
C ALA A 116 -5.27 -3.47 -4.64
N GLU A 117 -6.56 -3.33 -4.97
CA GLU A 117 -7.19 -4.05 -6.06
C GLU A 117 -6.61 -3.65 -7.43
N GLU A 118 -6.38 -2.35 -7.64
CA GLU A 118 -5.74 -1.85 -8.86
C GLU A 118 -4.31 -2.42 -9.01
N VAL A 119 -3.53 -2.42 -7.92
CA VAL A 119 -2.18 -3.00 -7.92
C VAL A 119 -2.22 -4.49 -8.22
N ARG A 120 -3.14 -5.25 -7.63
CA ARG A 120 -3.33 -6.68 -7.93
C ARG A 120 -3.67 -6.90 -9.40
N ARG A 121 -4.59 -6.10 -9.95
CA ARG A 121 -4.97 -6.18 -11.37
C ARG A 121 -3.77 -5.90 -12.28
N ARG A 122 -2.99 -4.84 -12.01
CA ARG A 122 -1.77 -4.50 -12.76
C ARG A 122 -0.71 -5.60 -12.64
N PHE A 123 -0.58 -6.22 -11.48
CA PHE A 123 0.32 -7.34 -11.27
C PHE A 123 -0.09 -8.56 -12.13
N MET A 124 -1.36 -8.96 -12.09
CA MET A 124 -1.88 -10.08 -12.87
C MET A 124 -1.68 -9.85 -14.38
N MET A 125 -1.99 -8.65 -14.89
CA MET A 125 -1.75 -8.30 -16.30
C MET A 125 -0.27 -8.40 -16.69
N ARG A 126 0.65 -8.01 -15.80
CA ARG A 126 2.09 -8.14 -16.05
C ARG A 126 2.54 -9.60 -16.09
N MET A 127 2.06 -10.42 -15.15
CA MET A 127 2.37 -11.85 -15.12
C MET A 127 1.85 -12.57 -16.37
N GLU A 128 0.61 -12.30 -16.77
CA GLU A 128 0.03 -12.88 -17.98
C GLU A 128 0.79 -12.45 -19.24
N SER A 129 1.23 -11.19 -19.31
CA SER A 129 2.06 -10.70 -20.42
C SER A 129 3.41 -11.42 -20.49
N LEU A 130 4.05 -11.68 -19.35
CA LEU A 130 5.30 -12.45 -19.28
C LEU A 130 5.09 -13.88 -19.77
N GLU A 131 4.04 -14.56 -19.31
CA GLU A 131 3.71 -15.92 -19.77
C GLU A 131 3.43 -15.99 -21.26
N ARG A 132 2.75 -14.97 -21.83
CA ARG A 132 2.52 -14.91 -23.28
C ARG A 132 3.83 -14.70 -24.05
N ARG A 133 4.74 -13.87 -23.52
CA ARG A 133 6.06 -13.63 -24.14
C ARG A 133 6.96 -14.85 -24.09
N THR A 134 7.00 -15.58 -22.97
CA THR A 134 7.78 -16.83 -22.86
C THR A 134 7.27 -17.87 -23.84
N LYS A 135 5.96 -18.14 -23.86
CA LYS A 135 5.33 -19.06 -24.82
C LYS A 135 5.60 -18.69 -26.29
N GLN A 136 5.63 -17.40 -26.63
CA GLN A 136 5.98 -16.96 -27.99
C GLN A 136 7.47 -17.16 -28.31
N ASN A 137 8.36 -16.95 -27.35
CA ASN A 137 9.79 -17.17 -27.54
C ASN A 137 10.13 -18.66 -27.67
N ASP A 138 9.46 -19.52 -26.91
CA ASP A 138 9.61 -20.98 -27.01
C ASP A 138 9.19 -21.45 -28.40
N ARG A 139 8.00 -21.05 -28.87
CA ARG A 139 7.53 -21.34 -30.24
C ARG A 139 8.47 -20.82 -31.34
N LYS A 140 9.18 -19.71 -31.11
CA LYS A 140 10.17 -19.18 -32.06
C LYS A 140 11.48 -19.97 -32.04
N ARG A 141 11.88 -20.50 -30.90
CA ARG A 141 13.05 -21.38 -30.77
C ARG A 141 12.79 -22.71 -31.48
N ASP A 142 11.64 -23.32 -31.26
CA ASP A 142 11.28 -24.59 -31.89
C ASP A 142 11.29 -24.48 -33.43
N LYS A 143 10.67 -23.42 -33.98
CA LYS A 143 10.67 -23.16 -35.43
C LYS A 143 12.06 -22.91 -36.02
N ARG A 144 13.02 -22.41 -35.24
CA ARG A 144 14.41 -22.20 -35.71
C ARG A 144 15.16 -23.52 -35.72
N ALA A 145 14.96 -24.36 -34.71
CA ALA A 145 15.55 -25.70 -34.67
C ALA A 145 15.10 -26.55 -35.87
N ASP A 146 13.82 -26.51 -36.23
CA ASP A 146 13.28 -27.22 -37.40
C ASP A 146 13.87 -26.69 -38.74
N ALA A 147 14.12 -25.38 -38.83
CA ALA A 147 14.69 -24.75 -40.02
C ALA A 147 16.19 -25.08 -40.20
N ASP A 148 16.95 -25.13 -39.11
CA ASP A 148 18.37 -25.47 -39.13
C ASP A 148 18.59 -26.96 -39.45
N GLU A 149 17.67 -27.86 -39.04
CA GLU A 149 17.71 -29.28 -39.43
C GLU A 149 17.40 -29.48 -40.93
N ALA A 150 16.49 -28.68 -41.49
CA ALA A 150 16.15 -28.74 -42.91
C ALA A 150 17.27 -28.23 -43.84
N GLN A 151 18.19 -27.39 -43.35
CA GLN A 151 19.34 -26.90 -44.12
C GLN A 151 20.56 -27.84 -44.11
N ASN A 152 20.59 -28.83 -43.20
CA ASN A 152 21.67 -29.80 -43.05
C ASN A 152 21.38 -31.19 -43.68
N LYS A 153 20.26 -31.32 -44.40
CA LYS A 153 19.90 -32.50 -45.21
C LYS A 153 19.99 -32.16 -46.68
#